data_AF-A0A559KAE0-F1
#
_entry.id   AF-A0A559KAE0-F1
#
_cell.length_a   1.000
_cell.length_b   1.000
_cell.length_c   1.000
_cell.angle_alpha   90.00
_cell.angle_beta   90.00
_cell.angle_gamma   90.00
#
_symmetry.space_group_name_H-M   'P 1'
#
loop_
_entity.id
_entity.type
_entity.pdbx_description
1 polymer ?
#
loop_
_entity_poly.entity_id
_entity_poly.type
_entity_poly.pdbx_seq_one_letter_code
_entity_poly.pdbx_strand_id
1 'polypeptide(L)'
;MFQTFWWLTIGLVPLYIALTGASPSVIRAGMMAMIALYAAYRNRLKDGLHVALIAGIGMLIWNPYYVLDVSFQLSYLVTMGIMLGVPHANKLLPIRSRKLREAVSITVVAQLISFPLTIYYFNQFSLLSMAANLVLVPVFSVFVMPVGTVAMLLSLAWPFAGTWLAWTAAKVNSFLFIIVEFISRWHIFQTIWPSPKPQAAEQRVIEQGNPSPTLVFPSIDVLKVAHHGSKSSTSEAWLNAWRPKHAVISAGVGNVYGHPNAQVIDRLNAHNVRIHRTDRQGEIQMQVKKGSIFMRTKLSQ
;
A
#
# COMPACT_ATOMS: atom_id res chain seq x y z
N MET A 1 -2.51 41.55 2.73
CA MET A 1 -3.40 40.37 2.66
C MET A 1 -2.72 39.18 1.97
N PHE A 2 -2.19 39.33 0.76
CA PHE A 2 -1.53 38.22 0.03
C PHE A 2 -0.29 37.63 0.73
N GLN A 3 0.57 38.45 1.32
CA GLN A 3 1.79 37.97 2.01
C GLN A 3 1.48 37.09 3.23
N THR A 4 0.46 37.46 4.01
CA THR A 4 0.00 36.69 5.17
C THR A 4 -0.52 35.31 4.76
N PHE A 5 -1.21 35.22 3.62
CA PHE A 5 -1.72 33.95 3.08
C PHE A 5 -0.59 32.95 2.75
N TRP A 6 0.50 33.42 2.12
CA TRP A 6 1.64 32.55 1.79
C TRP A 6 2.29 31.97 3.04
N TRP A 7 2.61 32.82 4.03
CA TRP A 7 3.25 32.37 5.27
C TRP A 7 2.35 31.45 6.10
N LEU A 8 1.06 31.74 6.17
CA LEU A 8 0.10 30.90 6.85
C LEU A 8 -0.01 29.53 6.16
N THR A 9 -0.07 29.49 4.83
CA THR A 9 -0.11 28.23 4.08
C THR A 9 1.17 27.41 4.29
N ILE A 10 2.35 28.04 4.20
CA ILE A 10 3.65 27.38 4.44
C ILE A 10 3.72 26.84 5.87
N GLY A 11 3.23 27.58 6.86
CA GLY A 11 3.21 27.13 8.27
C GLY A 11 2.23 25.98 8.54
N LEU A 12 1.12 25.90 7.80
CA LEU A 12 0.13 24.82 7.95
C LEU A 12 0.55 23.51 7.26
N VAL A 13 1.42 23.57 6.23
CA VAL A 13 1.83 22.36 5.50
C VAL A 13 2.51 21.32 6.41
N PRO A 14 3.50 21.66 7.27
CA PRO A 14 4.10 20.69 8.20
C PRO A 14 3.09 20.06 9.17
N LEU A 15 2.13 20.85 9.66
CA LEU A 15 1.06 20.35 10.53
C LEU A 15 0.21 19.31 9.80
N TYR A 16 -0.15 19.57 8.54
CA TYR A 16 -0.88 18.63 7.70
C TYR A 16 -0.08 17.34 7.43
N ILE A 17 1.23 17.44 7.18
CA ILE A 17 2.11 16.26 7.00
C ILE A 17 2.11 15.40 8.27
N ALA A 18 2.20 16.02 9.45
CA ALA A 18 2.18 15.30 10.72
C ALA A 18 0.83 14.59 10.96
N LEU A 19 -0.29 15.27 10.66
CA LEU A 19 -1.63 14.71 10.83
C LEU A 19 -1.93 13.52 9.89
N THR A 20 -1.29 13.47 8.73
CA THR A 20 -1.52 12.43 7.71
C THR A 20 -0.58 11.22 7.85
N GLY A 21 0.21 11.15 8.93
CA GLY A 21 1.12 10.03 9.22
C GLY A 21 2.47 10.10 8.50
N ALA A 22 2.81 11.26 7.91
CA ALA A 22 4.14 11.57 7.39
C ALA A 22 4.77 10.50 6.47
N SER A 23 3.98 9.88 5.59
CA SER A 23 4.53 8.95 4.60
C SER A 23 5.49 9.68 3.64
N PRO A 24 6.48 8.98 3.03
CA PRO A 24 7.47 9.63 2.16
C PRO A 24 6.84 10.40 0.98
N SER A 25 5.70 9.90 0.47
CA SER A 25 4.93 10.58 -0.58
C SER A 25 4.37 11.93 -0.12
N VAL A 26 3.87 12.01 1.11
CA VAL A 26 3.28 13.22 1.68
C VAL A 26 4.37 14.22 2.07
N ILE A 27 5.47 13.74 2.67
CA ILE A 27 6.63 14.58 2.98
C ILE A 27 7.15 15.25 1.71
N ARG A 28 7.34 14.50 0.62
CA ARG A 28 7.76 15.09 -0.67
C ARG A 28 6.77 16.15 -1.12
N ALA A 29 5.49 15.81 -1.23
CA ALA A 29 4.48 16.74 -1.75
C ALA A 29 4.44 18.04 -0.93
N GLY A 30 4.54 17.92 0.39
CA GLY A 30 4.63 19.05 1.31
C GLY A 30 5.91 19.87 1.13
N MET A 31 7.08 19.25 1.01
CA MET A 31 8.34 19.95 0.73
C MET A 31 8.29 20.68 -0.62
N MET A 32 7.81 20.03 -1.67
CA MET A 32 7.64 20.64 -2.99
C MET A 32 6.66 21.82 -2.93
N ALA A 33 5.53 21.68 -2.22
CA ALA A 33 4.58 22.76 -2.02
C ALA A 33 5.24 23.94 -1.30
N MET A 34 5.93 23.72 -0.17
CA MET A 34 6.61 24.79 0.56
C MET A 34 7.66 25.51 -0.31
N ILE A 35 8.48 24.76 -1.04
CA ILE A 35 9.50 25.32 -1.95
C ILE A 35 8.85 26.12 -3.08
N ALA A 36 7.80 25.59 -3.70
CA ALA A 36 7.09 26.25 -4.79
C ALA A 36 6.39 27.52 -4.31
N LEU A 37 5.73 27.47 -3.14
CA LEU A 37 5.06 28.61 -2.52
C LEU A 37 6.07 29.72 -2.18
N TYR A 38 7.22 29.36 -1.60
CA TYR A 38 8.29 30.30 -1.31
C TYR A 38 8.90 30.91 -2.59
N ALA A 39 9.09 30.11 -3.63
CA ALA A 39 9.61 30.57 -4.91
C ALA A 39 8.64 31.54 -5.61
N ALA A 40 7.34 31.22 -5.60
CA ALA A 40 6.27 32.09 -6.10
C ALA A 40 6.22 33.43 -5.34
N TYR A 41 6.33 33.41 -4.01
CA TYR A 41 6.42 34.62 -3.19
C TYR A 41 7.63 35.52 -3.57
N ARG A 42 8.74 34.93 -3.99
CA ARG A 42 9.94 35.65 -4.46
C ARG A 42 9.90 36.03 -5.94
N ASN A 43 8.74 35.88 -6.60
CA ASN A 43 8.56 36.04 -8.05
C ASN A 43 9.56 35.22 -8.89
N ARG A 44 10.05 34.11 -8.35
CA ARG A 44 10.90 33.15 -9.05
C ARG A 44 10.06 31.93 -9.37
N LEU A 45 9.40 31.93 -10.52
CA LEU A 45 8.75 30.72 -11.05
C LEU A 45 9.86 29.73 -11.43
N LYS A 46 10.25 28.88 -10.48
CA LYS A 46 11.18 27.79 -10.76
C LYS A 46 10.43 26.70 -11.52
N ASP A 47 11.10 26.15 -12.53
CA ASP A 47 10.66 24.95 -13.21
C ASP A 47 10.43 23.82 -12.18
N GLY A 48 9.31 23.11 -12.32
CA GLY A 48 8.87 22.07 -11.39
C GLY A 48 9.91 20.96 -11.20
N LEU A 49 10.75 20.73 -12.22
CA LEU A 49 11.86 19.78 -12.14
C LEU A 49 12.88 20.19 -11.07
N HIS A 50 13.22 21.48 -10.99
CA HIS A 50 14.16 21.98 -9.98
C HIS A 50 13.58 21.84 -8.57
N VAL A 51 12.27 22.08 -8.41
CA VAL A 51 11.58 21.90 -7.13
C VAL A 51 11.61 20.44 -6.70
N ALA A 52 11.34 19.51 -7.62
CA ALA A 52 11.41 18.08 -7.36
C ALA A 52 12.83 17.63 -6.98
N LEU A 53 13.85 18.08 -7.71
CA LEU A 53 15.25 17.74 -7.41
C LEU A 53 15.70 18.27 -6.05
N ILE A 54 15.39 19.53 -5.72
CA ILE A 54 15.73 20.12 -4.42
C ILE A 54 15.04 19.36 -3.28
N ALA A 55 13.75 19.07 -3.43
CA ALA A 55 13.01 18.28 -2.44
C ALA A 55 13.62 16.88 -2.28
N GLY A 56 14.04 16.26 -3.38
CA GLY A 56 14.54 14.88 -3.38
C GLY A 56 15.88 14.79 -2.68
N ILE A 57 16.80 15.68 -3.04
CA ILE A 57 18.10 15.80 -2.38
C ILE A 57 17.89 16.09 -0.89
N GLY A 58 16.99 17.01 -0.53
CA GLY A 58 16.69 17.32 0.87
C GLY A 58 16.18 16.11 1.67
N MET A 59 15.28 15.31 1.08
CA MET A 59 14.80 14.08 1.71
C MET A 59 15.91 13.04 1.88
N LEU A 60 16.77 12.87 0.87
CA LEU A 60 17.85 11.88 0.90
C LEU A 60 18.98 12.27 1.86
N ILE A 61 19.25 13.57 2.03
CA ILE A 61 20.16 14.08 3.06
C ILE A 61 19.61 13.76 4.45
N TRP A 62 18.29 13.89 4.65
CA TRP A 62 17.66 13.58 5.93
C TRP A 62 17.67 12.09 6.25
N ASN A 63 17.32 11.25 5.27
CA ASN A 63 17.35 9.80 5.42
C ASN A 63 17.68 9.12 4.07
N PRO A 64 18.89 8.56 3.90
CA PRO A 64 19.28 7.90 2.65
C PRO A 64 18.47 6.63 2.36
N TYR A 65 17.86 6.02 3.38
CA TYR A 65 17.04 4.82 3.21
C TYR A 65 15.71 5.08 2.48
N TYR A 66 15.31 6.34 2.27
CA TYR A 66 14.13 6.65 1.45
C TYR A 66 14.24 6.11 0.02
N VAL A 67 15.46 5.91 -0.52
CA VAL A 67 15.64 5.28 -1.84
C VAL A 67 15.06 3.87 -1.89
N LEU A 68 15.02 3.16 -0.76
CA LEU A 68 14.51 1.78 -0.67
C LEU A 68 12.99 1.74 -0.42
N ASP A 69 12.39 2.87 -0.06
CA ASP A 69 10.95 2.93 0.21
C ASP A 69 10.14 2.95 -1.08
N VAL A 70 9.17 2.04 -1.19
CA VAL A 70 8.32 1.88 -2.37
C VAL A 70 7.49 3.13 -2.65
N SER A 71 7.01 3.82 -1.60
CA SER A 71 6.21 5.03 -1.72
C SER A 71 7.02 6.21 -2.24
N PHE A 72 8.28 6.33 -1.80
CA PHE A 72 9.22 7.30 -2.33
C PHE A 72 9.50 7.05 -3.81
N GLN A 73 9.89 5.81 -4.16
CA GLN A 73 10.24 5.44 -5.54
C GLN A 73 9.10 5.68 -6.51
N LEU A 74 7.91 5.14 -6.23
CA LEU A 74 6.75 5.26 -7.10
C LEU A 74 6.45 6.72 -7.38
N SER A 75 6.36 7.54 -6.34
CA SER A 75 5.85 8.88 -6.55
C SER A 75 6.93 9.88 -6.97
N TYR A 76 8.23 9.65 -6.72
CA TYR A 76 9.30 10.42 -7.37
C TYR A 76 9.39 10.10 -8.87
N LEU A 77 9.43 8.82 -9.24
CA LEU A 77 9.58 8.40 -10.63
C LEU A 77 8.38 8.83 -11.47
N VAL A 78 7.16 8.64 -10.96
CA VAL A 78 5.94 9.10 -11.62
C VAL A 78 5.93 10.62 -11.75
N THR A 79 6.26 11.38 -10.69
CA THR A 79 6.30 12.86 -10.76
C THR A 79 7.30 13.34 -11.81
N MET A 80 8.53 12.83 -11.78
CA MET A 80 9.59 13.21 -12.72
C MET A 80 9.22 12.83 -14.15
N GLY A 81 8.72 11.61 -14.36
CA GLY A 81 8.39 11.16 -15.69
C GLY A 81 7.10 11.80 -16.24
N ILE A 82 6.15 12.25 -15.42
CA ILE A 82 5.06 13.14 -15.87
C ILE A 82 5.65 14.48 -16.35
N MET A 83 6.52 15.11 -15.55
CA MET A 83 7.12 16.41 -15.89
C MET A 83 7.92 16.36 -17.21
N LEU A 84 8.65 15.26 -17.46
CA LEU A 84 9.46 15.08 -18.66
C LEU A 84 8.67 14.50 -19.84
N GLY A 85 7.74 13.58 -19.58
CA GLY A 85 7.04 12.79 -20.59
C GLY A 85 5.79 13.44 -21.15
N VAL A 86 5.04 14.21 -20.35
CA VAL A 86 3.79 14.86 -20.81
C VAL A 86 4.00 15.84 -21.98
N PRO A 87 5.05 16.69 -22.00
CA PRO A 87 5.33 17.55 -23.15
C PRO A 87 5.54 16.77 -24.46
N HIS A 88 6.14 15.58 -24.38
CA HIS A 88 6.37 14.70 -25.52
C HIS A 88 5.08 13.98 -25.94
N ALA A 89 4.32 13.44 -24.99
CA ALA A 89 3.03 12.79 -25.25
C ALA A 89 2.02 13.76 -25.89
N ASN A 90 1.99 15.01 -25.46
CA ASN A 90 1.13 16.05 -26.03
C ASN A 90 1.41 16.35 -27.51
N LYS A 91 2.63 16.09 -28.01
CA LYS A 91 2.96 16.24 -29.44
C LYS A 91 2.49 15.05 -30.28
N LEU A 92 2.38 13.87 -29.67
CA LEU A 92 2.05 12.61 -30.34
C LEU A 92 0.53 12.34 -30.37
N LEU A 93 -0.22 12.84 -29.39
CA LEU A 93 -1.66 12.58 -29.28
C LEU A 93 -2.49 13.46 -30.24
N PRO A 94 -3.30 12.87 -31.14
CA PRO A 94 -4.14 13.59 -32.09
C PRO A 94 -5.45 14.10 -31.46
N ILE A 95 -5.39 14.73 -30.29
CA ILE A 95 -6.56 15.26 -29.57
C ILE A 95 -6.65 16.77 -29.78
N ARG A 96 -7.81 17.25 -30.26
CA ARG A 96 -8.06 18.67 -30.57
C ARG A 96 -8.19 19.55 -29.33
N SER A 97 -8.83 19.04 -28.27
CA SER A 97 -9.01 19.80 -27.02
C SER A 97 -7.74 19.79 -26.19
N ARG A 98 -7.19 20.98 -25.88
CA ARG A 98 -5.97 21.13 -25.09
C ARG A 98 -6.09 20.50 -23.71
N LYS A 99 -7.19 20.75 -22.99
CA LYS A 99 -7.43 20.22 -21.63
C LYS A 99 -7.51 18.70 -21.63
N LEU A 100 -8.23 18.13 -22.60
CA LEU A 100 -8.38 16.69 -22.71
C LEU A 100 -7.05 16.03 -23.09
N ARG A 101 -6.31 16.60 -24.04
CA ARG A 101 -4.99 16.10 -24.42
C ARG A 101 -4.02 16.08 -23.26
N GLU A 102 -4.00 17.15 -22.46
CA GLU A 102 -3.14 17.24 -21.28
C GLU A 102 -3.54 16.22 -20.20
N ALA A 103 -4.83 16.08 -19.91
CA ALA A 103 -5.33 15.08 -18.95
C ALA A 103 -5.02 13.64 -19.39
N VAL A 104 -5.23 13.32 -20.67
CA VAL A 104 -4.90 12.00 -21.23
C VAL A 104 -3.39 11.77 -21.22
N SER A 105 -2.58 12.74 -21.60
CA SER A 105 -1.11 12.65 -21.54
C SER A 105 -0.61 12.37 -20.14
N ILE A 106 -1.09 13.12 -19.13
CA ILE A 106 -0.72 12.91 -17.72
C ILE A 106 -1.06 11.48 -17.31
N THR A 107 -2.28 11.02 -17.62
CA THR A 107 -2.76 9.69 -17.26
C THR A 107 -1.93 8.58 -17.91
N VAL A 108 -1.70 8.67 -19.23
CA VAL A 108 -0.93 7.68 -19.99
C VAL A 108 0.52 7.62 -19.51
N VAL A 109 1.19 8.77 -19.38
CA VAL A 109 2.58 8.83 -18.95
C VAL A 109 2.73 8.32 -17.52
N ALA A 110 1.87 8.77 -16.60
CA ALA A 110 1.85 8.28 -15.22
C ALA A 110 1.72 6.76 -15.18
N GLN A 111 0.79 6.21 -15.98
CA GLN A 111 0.52 4.79 -16.03
C GLN A 111 1.68 3.99 -16.62
N LEU A 112 2.33 4.48 -17.68
CA LEU A 112 3.49 3.82 -18.28
C LEU A 112 4.65 3.71 -17.29
N ILE A 113 4.86 4.73 -16.45
CA ILE A 113 5.93 4.73 -15.44
C ILE A 113 5.54 3.91 -14.22
N SER A 114 4.30 4.04 -13.74
CA SER A 114 3.87 3.32 -12.54
C SER A 114 3.69 1.83 -12.78
N PHE A 115 3.26 1.43 -13.98
CA PHE A 115 2.96 0.03 -14.33
C PHE A 115 4.09 -0.96 -13.99
N PRO A 116 5.35 -0.78 -14.45
CA PRO A 116 6.42 -1.71 -14.12
C PRO A 116 6.71 -1.78 -12.61
N LEU A 117 6.66 -0.65 -11.91
CA LEU A 117 6.87 -0.61 -10.46
C LEU A 117 5.72 -1.29 -9.71
N THR A 118 4.48 -1.03 -10.12
CA THR A 118 3.30 -1.62 -9.49
C THR A 118 3.28 -3.13 -9.67
N ILE A 119 3.66 -3.64 -10.84
CA ILE A 119 3.80 -5.09 -11.06
C ILE A 119 4.95 -5.65 -10.24
N TYR A 120 6.11 -5.00 -10.24
CA TYR A 120 7.28 -5.48 -9.50
C TYR A 120 7.02 -5.59 -7.99
N TYR A 121 6.38 -4.58 -7.39
CA TYR A 121 6.14 -4.55 -5.95
C TYR A 121 4.84 -5.24 -5.52
N PHE A 122 3.76 -5.08 -6.26
CA PHE A 122 2.43 -5.53 -5.83
C PHE A 122 1.91 -6.73 -6.62
N ASN A 123 2.54 -7.11 -7.74
CA ASN A 123 2.14 -8.24 -8.60
C ASN A 123 0.68 -8.20 -9.06
N GLN A 124 0.04 -7.03 -8.98
CA GLN A 124 -1.34 -6.82 -9.37
C GLN A 124 -1.46 -5.46 -10.02
N PHE A 125 -2.28 -5.38 -11.06
CA PHE A 125 -2.61 -4.11 -11.70
C PHE A 125 -4.11 -4.08 -12.03
N SER A 126 -4.79 -3.01 -11.63
CA SER A 126 -6.23 -2.85 -11.83
C SER A 126 -6.49 -1.66 -12.75
N LEU A 127 -7.02 -1.91 -13.94
CA LEU A 127 -7.45 -0.83 -14.85
C LEU A 127 -8.64 -0.07 -14.28
N LEU A 128 -9.54 -0.74 -13.54
CA LEU A 128 -10.69 -0.07 -12.93
C LEU A 128 -10.26 0.95 -11.86
N SER A 129 -9.08 0.78 -11.24
CA SER A 129 -8.51 1.76 -10.31
C SER A 129 -8.37 3.13 -10.97
N MET A 130 -8.04 3.21 -12.26
CA MET A 130 -7.91 4.48 -12.98
C MET A 130 -9.24 5.24 -13.03
N ALA A 131 -10.32 4.56 -13.43
CA ALA A 131 -11.66 5.15 -13.49
C ALA A 131 -12.21 5.46 -12.08
N ALA A 132 -11.97 4.57 -11.13
CA ALA A 132 -12.36 4.76 -9.74
C ALA A 132 -11.68 5.99 -9.14
N ASN A 133 -10.38 6.16 -9.35
CA ASN A 133 -9.62 7.31 -8.84
C ASN A 133 -10.11 8.64 -9.41
N LEU A 134 -10.62 8.68 -10.65
CA LEU A 134 -11.17 9.90 -11.24
C LEU A 134 -12.38 10.45 -10.46
N VAL A 135 -13.15 9.57 -9.81
CA VAL A 135 -14.32 9.95 -8.98
C VAL A 135 -13.96 10.02 -7.51
N LEU A 136 -13.23 9.01 -7.02
CA LEU A 136 -12.89 8.87 -5.60
C LEU A 136 -11.95 9.97 -5.12
N VAL A 137 -10.89 10.28 -5.89
CA VAL A 137 -9.88 11.26 -5.45
C VAL A 137 -10.48 12.66 -5.28
N PRO A 138 -11.28 13.21 -6.23
CA PRO A 138 -11.92 14.51 -6.01
C PRO A 138 -12.87 14.53 -4.82
N VAL A 139 -13.73 13.51 -4.66
CA VAL A 139 -14.68 13.46 -3.53
C VAL A 139 -13.93 13.37 -2.21
N PHE A 140 -12.91 12.51 -2.12
CA PHE A 140 -12.10 12.37 -0.92
C PHE A 140 -11.34 13.66 -0.59
N SER A 141 -10.73 14.29 -1.59
CA SER A 141 -9.86 15.47 -1.40
C SER A 141 -10.65 16.76 -1.15
N VAL A 142 -11.78 16.95 -1.82
CA VAL A 142 -12.57 18.20 -1.72
C VAL A 142 -13.58 18.13 -0.58
N PHE A 143 -14.08 16.95 -0.23
CA PHE A 143 -15.13 16.79 0.78
C PHE A 143 -14.64 16.06 2.03
N VAL A 144 -14.24 14.79 1.90
CA VAL A 144 -13.99 13.92 3.07
C VAL A 144 -12.85 14.46 3.93
N MET A 145 -11.72 14.82 3.33
CA MET A 145 -10.54 15.30 4.04
C MET A 145 -10.75 16.66 4.74
N PRO A 146 -11.29 17.71 4.07
CA PRO A 146 -11.57 18.98 4.74
C PRO A 146 -12.60 18.84 5.85
N VAL A 147 -13.72 18.15 5.60
CA VAL A 147 -14.77 17.95 6.61
C VAL A 147 -14.23 17.15 7.80
N GLY A 148 -13.44 16.10 7.55
CA GLY A 148 -12.79 15.33 8.63
C GLY A 148 -11.80 16.14 9.44
N THR A 149 -11.00 17.01 8.79
CA THR A 149 -10.06 17.90 9.47
C THR A 149 -10.79 18.93 10.32
N VAL A 150 -11.86 19.54 9.80
CA VAL A 150 -12.71 20.48 10.55
C VAL A 150 -13.41 19.77 11.70
N ALA A 151 -13.93 18.56 11.49
CA ALA A 151 -14.57 17.75 12.53
C ALA A 151 -13.59 17.46 13.67
N MET A 152 -12.35 17.10 13.35
CA MET A 152 -11.29 16.86 14.34
C MET A 152 -10.99 18.12 15.16
N LEU A 153 -10.75 19.26 14.51
CA LEU A 153 -10.47 20.53 15.21
C LEU A 153 -11.68 21.00 16.03
N LEU A 154 -12.89 20.87 15.47
CA LEU A 154 -14.12 21.26 16.14
C LEU A 154 -14.41 20.36 17.34
N SER A 155 -14.07 19.07 17.27
CA SER A 155 -14.27 18.14 18.39
C SER A 155 -13.47 18.51 19.64
N LEU A 156 -12.35 19.23 19.48
CA LEU A 156 -11.54 19.74 20.60
C LEU A 156 -12.25 20.87 21.36
N ALA A 157 -13.03 21.70 20.65
CA ALA A 157 -13.75 22.83 21.25
C ALA A 157 -15.20 22.48 21.61
N TRP A 158 -15.86 21.71 20.75
CA TRP A 158 -17.25 21.29 20.88
C TRP A 158 -17.45 19.85 20.35
N PRO A 159 -17.39 18.85 21.25
CA PRO A 159 -17.46 17.43 20.87
C PRO A 159 -18.72 17.04 20.07
N PHE A 160 -19.88 17.60 20.44
CA PHE A 160 -21.15 17.29 19.77
C PHE A 160 -21.15 17.74 18.30
N ALA A 161 -20.77 18.99 18.03
CA ALA A 161 -20.70 19.51 16.67
C ALA A 161 -19.63 18.77 15.83
N GLY A 162 -18.49 18.44 16.45
CA GLY A 162 -17.45 17.60 15.84
C GLY A 162 -17.97 16.21 15.45
N THR A 163 -18.79 15.58 16.30
CA THR A 163 -19.35 14.25 16.04
C THR A 163 -20.33 14.26 14.86
N TRP A 164 -21.15 15.30 14.73
CA TRP A 164 -22.05 15.45 13.57
C TRP A 164 -21.28 15.56 12.25
N LEU A 165 -20.24 16.39 12.20
CA LEU A 165 -19.39 16.50 11.01
C LEU A 165 -18.58 15.22 10.73
N ALA A 166 -18.10 14.56 11.79
CA ALA A 166 -17.42 13.28 11.64
C ALA A 166 -18.38 12.20 11.09
N TRP A 167 -19.63 12.20 11.52
CA TRP A 167 -20.65 11.27 11.03
C TRP A 167 -20.96 11.48 9.55
N THR A 168 -21.07 12.72 9.09
CA THR A 168 -21.30 13.00 7.65
C THR A 168 -20.10 12.57 6.81
N ALA A 169 -18.88 12.88 7.23
CA ALA A 169 -17.66 12.41 6.57
C ALA A 169 -17.58 10.87 6.55
N ALA A 170 -17.92 10.22 7.67
CA ALA A 170 -17.93 8.77 7.78
C ALA A 170 -18.96 8.13 6.83
N LYS A 171 -20.17 8.68 6.73
CA LYS A 171 -21.20 8.17 5.80
C LYS A 171 -20.77 8.27 4.34
N VAL A 172 -20.20 9.40 3.93
CA VAL A 172 -19.66 9.55 2.58
C VAL A 172 -18.53 8.56 2.35
N ASN A 173 -17.59 8.44 3.30
CA ASN A 173 -16.49 7.49 3.20
C ASN A 173 -16.97 6.03 3.09
N SER A 174 -17.95 5.61 3.89
CA SER A 174 -18.57 4.29 3.80
C SER A 174 -19.22 4.05 2.44
N PHE A 175 -19.90 5.05 1.88
CA PHE A 175 -20.47 4.96 0.54
C PHE A 175 -19.39 4.80 -0.54
N LEU A 176 -18.29 5.56 -0.46
CA LEU A 176 -17.15 5.39 -1.36
C LEU A 176 -16.54 3.98 -1.26
N PHE A 177 -16.44 3.42 -0.05
CA PHE A 177 -15.98 2.05 0.15
C PHE A 177 -16.88 1.01 -0.51
N ILE A 178 -18.21 1.17 -0.45
CA ILE A 178 -19.16 0.28 -1.13
C ILE A 178 -18.92 0.31 -2.64
N ILE A 179 -18.70 1.50 -3.22
CA ILE A 179 -18.38 1.63 -4.65
C ILE A 179 -17.09 0.89 -4.98
N VAL A 180 -16.03 1.08 -4.18
CA VAL A 180 -14.74 0.41 -4.38
C VAL A 180 -14.88 -1.11 -4.26
N GLU A 181 -15.63 -1.60 -3.28
CA GLU A 181 -15.86 -3.03 -3.09
C GLU A 181 -16.65 -3.62 -4.26
N PHE A 182 -17.70 -2.94 -4.71
CA PHE A 182 -18.47 -3.33 -5.88
C PHE A 182 -17.58 -3.41 -7.14
N ILE A 183 -16.75 -2.40 -7.37
CA ILE A 183 -15.76 -2.35 -8.46
C ILE A 183 -14.75 -3.50 -8.33
N SER A 184 -14.26 -3.77 -7.13
CA SER A 184 -13.25 -4.80 -6.87
C SER A 184 -13.75 -6.22 -7.16
N ARG A 185 -15.06 -6.46 -7.10
CA ARG A 185 -15.67 -7.75 -7.48
C ARG A 185 -15.52 -8.07 -8.97
N TRP A 186 -15.22 -7.07 -9.81
CA TRP A 186 -15.08 -7.23 -11.25
C TRP A 186 -13.63 -7.58 -11.60
N HIS A 187 -13.29 -8.86 -11.44
CA HIS A 187 -11.94 -9.39 -11.64
C HIS A 187 -11.46 -9.32 -13.10
N ILE A 188 -12.35 -9.05 -14.06
CA ILE A 188 -12.04 -8.94 -15.50
C ILE A 188 -11.00 -7.85 -15.78
N PHE A 189 -10.95 -6.81 -14.94
CA PHE A 189 -10.04 -5.67 -15.11
C PHE A 189 -8.86 -5.67 -14.13
N GLN A 190 -8.66 -6.78 -13.41
CA GLN A 190 -7.50 -7.01 -12.55
C GLN A 190 -6.58 -8.02 -13.22
N THR A 191 -5.37 -7.59 -13.56
CA THR A 191 -4.31 -8.50 -14.02
C THR A 191 -3.44 -8.88 -12.83
N ILE A 192 -3.39 -10.17 -12.51
CA ILE A 192 -2.49 -10.73 -11.50
C ILE A 192 -1.26 -11.26 -12.22
N TRP A 193 -0.08 -10.77 -11.83
CA TRP A 193 1.19 -11.14 -12.44
C TRP A 193 1.92 -12.17 -11.57
N PRO A 194 2.67 -13.11 -12.17
CA PRO A 194 3.33 -14.17 -11.42
C PRO A 194 4.42 -13.58 -10.50
N SER A 195 4.26 -13.77 -9.19
CA SER A 195 5.32 -13.53 -8.21
C SER A 195 6.29 -14.72 -8.13
N PRO A 196 7.51 -14.55 -7.58
CA PRO A 196 8.39 -15.68 -7.31
C PRO A 196 7.64 -16.72 -6.49
N LYS A 197 7.53 -17.95 -7.01
CA LYS A 197 6.80 -19.03 -6.33
C LYS A 197 7.38 -19.19 -4.91
N PRO A 198 6.56 -19.20 -3.84
CA PRO A 198 7.04 -19.36 -2.48
C PRO A 198 7.97 -20.57 -2.30
N GLN A 199 7.70 -21.68 -3.00
CA GLN A 199 8.59 -22.84 -3.14
C GLN A 199 10.06 -22.52 -3.48
N ALA A 200 10.31 -21.60 -4.41
CA ALA A 200 11.68 -21.24 -4.79
C ALA A 200 12.39 -20.47 -3.67
N ALA A 201 11.66 -19.66 -2.90
CA ALA A 201 12.20 -18.98 -1.73
C ALA A 201 12.43 -19.96 -0.57
N GLU A 202 11.48 -20.88 -0.33
CA GLU A 202 11.60 -21.97 0.64
C GLU A 202 12.85 -22.81 0.37
N GLN A 203 13.07 -23.20 -0.89
CA GLN A 203 14.22 -23.98 -1.29
C GLN A 203 15.55 -23.25 -1.05
N ARG A 204 15.64 -21.96 -1.39
CA ARG A 204 16.83 -21.14 -1.09
C ARG A 204 17.13 -21.07 0.41
N VAL A 205 16.11 -20.98 1.26
CA VAL A 205 16.30 -20.94 2.72
C VAL A 205 16.75 -22.31 3.25
N ILE A 206 16.23 -23.42 2.71
CA ILE A 206 16.71 -24.75 3.05
C ILE A 206 18.19 -24.90 2.65
N GLU A 207 18.55 -24.48 1.44
CA GLU A 207 19.93 -24.56 0.91
C GLU A 207 20.89 -23.67 1.72
N GLN A 208 20.49 -22.46 2.09
CA GLN A 208 21.31 -21.55 2.90
C GLN A 208 21.41 -21.98 4.37
N GLY A 209 20.32 -22.52 4.93
CA GLY A 209 20.26 -22.96 6.32
C GLY A 209 20.94 -24.30 6.58
N ASN A 210 21.23 -25.07 5.52
CA ASN A 210 21.82 -26.40 5.60
C ASN A 210 23.19 -26.47 4.90
N PRO A 211 24.25 -25.84 5.44
CA PRO A 211 25.59 -25.84 4.85
C PRO A 211 26.26 -27.23 4.88
N SER A 212 25.64 -28.26 5.48
CA SER A 212 26.11 -29.64 5.46
C SER A 212 24.95 -30.63 5.63
N PRO A 213 24.84 -31.69 4.82
CA PRO A 213 23.71 -32.64 4.80
C PRO A 213 23.45 -33.41 6.11
N THR A 214 24.25 -33.18 7.15
CA THR A 214 24.15 -33.76 8.50
C THR A 214 23.44 -32.87 9.53
N LEU A 215 23.15 -31.59 9.22
CA LEU A 215 22.45 -30.70 10.15
C LEU A 215 20.93 -30.95 10.12
N VAL A 216 20.44 -31.64 11.15
CA VAL A 216 19.00 -31.77 11.40
C VAL A 216 18.48 -30.45 11.98
N PHE A 217 17.65 -29.73 11.24
CA PHE A 217 16.99 -28.54 11.79
C PHE A 217 16.15 -28.92 13.03
N PRO A 218 16.18 -28.10 14.10
CA PRO A 218 15.29 -28.29 15.23
C PRO A 218 13.84 -28.18 14.76
N SER A 219 12.97 -29.05 15.27
CA SER A 219 11.53 -28.96 14.98
C SER A 219 10.99 -27.61 15.45
N ILE A 220 10.18 -26.96 14.63
CA ILE A 220 9.54 -25.70 15.01
C ILE A 220 8.18 -25.94 15.69
N ASP A 221 7.85 -25.13 16.69
CA ASP A 221 6.57 -25.27 17.38
C ASP A 221 5.40 -24.71 16.57
N VAL A 222 5.60 -23.57 15.89
CA VAL A 222 4.57 -22.88 15.12
C VAL A 222 5.13 -22.39 13.79
N LEU A 223 4.49 -22.79 12.68
CA LEU A 223 4.73 -22.30 11.33
C LEU A 223 3.66 -21.28 10.93
N LYS A 224 4.05 -20.08 10.54
CA LYS A 224 3.16 -19.18 9.79
C LYS A 224 3.20 -19.59 8.31
N VAL A 225 2.07 -20.06 7.80
CA VAL A 225 1.96 -20.51 6.40
C VAL A 225 2.15 -19.33 5.46
N ALA A 226 3.07 -19.48 4.50
CA ALA A 226 3.38 -18.44 3.53
C ALA A 226 2.21 -18.22 2.57
N HIS A 227 2.11 -16.99 2.05
CA HIS A 227 1.17 -16.63 0.98
C HIS A 227 -0.28 -17.11 1.21
N HIS A 228 -0.77 -17.01 2.45
CA HIS A 228 -2.14 -17.38 2.84
C HIS A 228 -2.53 -18.86 2.57
N GLY A 229 -1.55 -19.74 2.31
CA GLY A 229 -1.81 -21.13 1.91
C GLY A 229 -2.02 -21.30 0.40
N SER A 230 -1.29 -20.53 -0.41
CA SER A 230 -1.25 -20.70 -1.88
C SER A 230 -0.72 -22.08 -2.28
N LYS A 231 -1.18 -22.65 -3.40
CA LYS A 231 -0.78 -23.99 -3.90
C LYS A 231 0.74 -24.20 -3.92
N SER A 232 1.49 -23.15 -4.24
CA SER A 232 2.95 -23.14 -4.34
C SER A 232 3.68 -22.75 -3.04
N SER A 233 2.99 -22.74 -1.90
CA SER A 233 3.56 -22.49 -0.56
C SER A 233 3.55 -23.75 0.29
N THR A 234 4.43 -23.80 1.30
CA THR A 234 4.55 -24.92 2.24
C THR A 234 4.77 -26.23 1.49
N SER A 235 5.90 -26.32 0.81
CA SER A 235 6.32 -27.50 0.06
C SER A 235 6.61 -28.71 0.97
N GLU A 236 6.63 -29.90 0.38
CA GLU A 236 7.02 -31.13 1.08
C GLU A 236 8.42 -31.01 1.70
N ALA A 237 9.39 -30.49 0.94
CA ALA A 237 10.74 -30.27 1.43
C ALA A 237 10.76 -29.32 2.65
N TRP A 238 9.91 -28.29 2.64
CA TRP A 238 9.77 -27.34 3.75
C TRP A 238 9.22 -27.99 5.01
N LEU A 239 8.17 -28.80 4.90
CA LEU A 239 7.58 -29.51 6.03
C LEU A 239 8.53 -30.58 6.59
N ASN A 240 9.22 -31.31 5.71
CA ASN A 240 10.22 -32.31 6.09
C ASN A 240 11.42 -31.68 6.83
N ALA A 241 11.89 -30.51 6.38
CA ALA A 241 13.02 -29.83 7.01
C ALA A 241 12.66 -29.34 8.43
N TRP A 242 11.54 -28.62 8.56
CA TRP A 242 11.23 -27.89 9.80
C TRP A 242 10.31 -28.63 10.77
N ARG A 243 9.58 -29.67 10.33
CA ARG A 243 8.70 -30.52 11.13
C ARG A 243 7.82 -29.74 12.13
N PRO A 244 6.95 -28.82 11.65
CA PRO A 244 6.15 -27.97 12.52
C PRO A 244 5.08 -28.75 13.28
N LYS A 245 4.82 -28.39 14.55
CA LYS A 245 3.68 -28.95 15.31
C LYS A 245 2.35 -28.24 15.02
N HIS A 246 2.40 -26.92 14.82
CA HIS A 246 1.25 -26.08 14.52
C HIS A 246 1.50 -25.27 13.24
N ALA A 247 0.44 -25.01 12.47
CA ALA A 247 0.46 -24.13 11.30
C ALA A 247 -0.64 -23.07 11.41
N VAL A 248 -0.30 -21.80 11.26
CA VAL A 248 -1.24 -20.67 11.24
C VAL A 248 -1.37 -20.15 9.82
N ILE A 249 -2.57 -20.23 9.27
CA ILE A 249 -2.94 -19.73 7.95
C ILE A 249 -3.73 -18.43 8.15
N SER A 250 -3.13 -17.31 7.77
CA SER A 250 -3.85 -16.05 7.67
C SER A 250 -4.62 -16.06 6.36
N ALA A 251 -5.94 -16.09 6.40
CA ALA A 251 -6.84 -15.99 5.25
C ALA A 251 -8.06 -15.14 5.63
N GLY A 252 -8.65 -14.47 4.65
CA GLY A 252 -9.90 -13.70 4.82
C GLY A 252 -11.13 -14.56 4.56
N VAL A 253 -12.25 -14.23 5.22
CA VAL A 253 -13.56 -14.82 4.92
C VAL A 253 -13.95 -14.48 3.48
N GLY A 254 -14.33 -15.49 2.69
CA GLY A 254 -14.70 -15.28 1.29
C GLY A 254 -13.52 -14.89 0.38
N ASN A 255 -12.29 -15.27 0.76
CA ASN A 255 -11.09 -14.98 -0.03
C ASN A 255 -11.24 -15.39 -1.51
N VAL A 256 -11.20 -14.39 -2.39
CA VAL A 256 -11.36 -14.53 -3.84
C VAL A 256 -10.26 -15.35 -4.52
N TYR A 257 -9.09 -15.45 -3.89
CA TYR A 257 -7.97 -16.26 -4.41
C TYR A 257 -8.14 -17.77 -4.15
N GLY A 258 -9.20 -18.18 -3.43
CA GLY A 258 -9.44 -19.58 -3.08
C GLY A 258 -8.37 -20.15 -2.14
N HIS A 259 -7.73 -19.31 -1.32
CA HIS A 259 -6.80 -19.76 -0.29
C HIS A 259 -7.48 -19.87 1.09
N PRO A 260 -7.08 -20.83 1.94
CA PRO A 260 -6.03 -21.83 1.69
C PRO A 260 -6.43 -22.88 0.64
N ASN A 261 -5.48 -23.22 -0.23
CA ASN A 261 -5.67 -24.23 -1.25
C ASN A 261 -5.76 -25.63 -0.62
N ALA A 262 -6.66 -26.48 -1.11
CA ALA A 262 -6.86 -27.83 -0.60
C ALA A 262 -5.56 -28.65 -0.54
N GLN A 263 -4.70 -28.55 -1.54
CA GLN A 263 -3.43 -29.28 -1.57
C GLN A 263 -2.49 -28.89 -0.42
N VAL A 264 -2.51 -27.63 0.03
CA VAL A 264 -1.69 -27.20 1.18
C VAL A 264 -2.26 -27.77 2.48
N ILE A 265 -3.59 -27.80 2.61
CA ILE A 265 -4.27 -28.42 3.75
C ILE A 265 -3.95 -29.91 3.81
N ASP A 266 -4.00 -30.61 2.67
CA ASP A 266 -3.70 -32.03 2.57
C ASP A 266 -2.24 -32.32 2.95
N ARG A 267 -1.28 -31.52 2.47
CA ARG A 267 0.14 -31.63 2.89
C ARG A 267 0.32 -31.43 4.39
N LEU A 268 -0.29 -30.40 4.96
CA LEU A 268 -0.20 -30.14 6.41
C LEU A 268 -0.80 -31.28 7.24
N ASN A 269 -1.94 -31.83 6.81
CA ASN A 269 -2.57 -32.97 7.46
C ASN A 269 -1.70 -34.23 7.35
N ALA A 270 -1.10 -34.50 6.18
CA ALA A 270 -0.21 -35.64 5.97
C ALA A 270 1.03 -35.60 6.88
N HIS A 271 1.47 -34.40 7.27
CA HIS A 271 2.57 -34.18 8.22
C HIS A 271 2.12 -34.07 9.69
N ASN A 272 0.86 -34.39 9.99
CA ASN A 272 0.27 -34.31 11.34
C ASN A 272 0.37 -32.91 11.99
N VAL A 273 0.34 -31.85 11.17
CA VAL A 273 0.45 -30.47 11.65
C VAL A 273 -0.93 -29.95 12.06
N ARG A 274 -1.05 -29.36 13.25
CA ARG A 274 -2.32 -28.76 13.71
C ARG A 274 -2.58 -27.44 12.99
N ILE A 275 -3.61 -27.39 12.16
CA ILE A 275 -3.94 -26.24 11.31
C ILE A 275 -4.86 -25.25 12.05
N HIS A 276 -4.50 -23.97 12.05
CA HIS A 276 -5.29 -22.86 12.57
C HIS A 276 -5.52 -21.82 11.47
N ARG A 277 -6.73 -21.29 11.36
CA ARG A 277 -7.21 -20.51 10.22
C ARG A 277 -7.92 -19.24 10.65
N THR A 278 -7.41 -18.07 10.26
CA THR A 278 -8.00 -16.78 10.69
C THR A 278 -9.37 -16.51 10.07
N ASP A 279 -9.67 -17.10 8.91
CA ASP A 279 -10.99 -17.01 8.28
C ASP A 279 -12.07 -17.80 9.02
N ARG A 280 -11.68 -18.75 9.89
CA ARG A 280 -12.61 -19.52 10.72
C ARG A 280 -12.58 -19.11 12.19
N GLN A 281 -11.40 -18.78 12.70
CA GLN A 281 -11.16 -18.54 14.13
C GLN A 281 -10.97 -17.05 14.47
N GLY A 282 -11.01 -16.17 13.46
CA GLY A 282 -10.73 -14.75 13.63
C GLY A 282 -9.27 -14.48 13.96
N GLU A 283 -9.02 -13.54 14.86
CA GLU A 283 -7.67 -13.29 15.39
C GLU A 283 -7.18 -14.51 16.17
N ILE A 284 -5.93 -14.92 15.94
CA ILE A 284 -5.27 -16.04 16.62
C ILE A 284 -4.04 -15.49 17.34
N GLN A 285 -4.04 -15.59 18.67
CA GLN A 285 -2.91 -15.22 19.51
C GLN A 285 -2.26 -16.49 20.06
N MET A 286 -0.95 -16.61 19.92
CA MET A 286 -0.16 -17.73 20.45
C MET A 286 0.96 -17.20 21.35
N GLN A 287 1.03 -17.67 22.58
CA GLN A 287 2.15 -17.45 23.49
C GLN A 287 2.95 -18.76 23.60
N VAL A 288 4.16 -18.76 23.06
CA VAL A 288 5.07 -19.91 23.08
C VAL A 288 6.00 -19.79 24.29
N LYS A 289 5.94 -20.77 25.19
CA LYS A 289 6.85 -20.94 26.32
C LYS A 289 7.56 -22.27 26.19
N LYS A 290 8.68 -22.47 26.90
CA LYS A 290 9.42 -23.73 26.88
C LYS A 290 8.48 -24.89 27.24
N GLY A 291 8.24 -25.80 26.29
CA GLY A 291 7.37 -26.97 26.46
C GLY A 291 5.86 -26.70 26.44
N SER A 292 5.39 -25.47 26.23
CA SER A 292 3.95 -25.16 26.21
C SER A 292 3.58 -24.06 25.20
N ILE A 293 2.41 -24.21 24.58
CA ILE A 293 1.83 -23.21 23.66
C ILE A 293 0.45 -22.86 24.20
N PHE A 294 0.27 -21.61 24.63
CA PHE A 294 -1.04 -21.08 25.01
C PHE A 294 -1.64 -20.38 23.79
N MET A 295 -2.88 -20.72 23.46
CA MET A 295 -3.57 -20.19 22.29
C MET A 295 -4.91 -19.59 22.67
N ARG A 296 -5.21 -18.42 22.11
CA ARG A 296 -6.51 -17.75 22.19
C ARG A 296 -6.99 -17.40 20.79
N THR A 297 -8.27 -17.67 20.50
CA THR A 297 -8.92 -17.27 19.26
C THR A 297 -10.06 -16.30 19.54
N LYS A 298 -10.32 -15.39 18.60
CA LYS A 298 -11.43 -14.42 18.72
C LYS A 298 -12.79 -15.06 18.50
N LEU A 299 -12.87 -16.02 17.57
CA LEU A 299 -14.06 -16.81 17.31
C LEU A 299 -13.84 -18.20 17.91
N SER A 300 -14.79 -18.65 18.72
CA SER A 300 -14.89 -20.05 19.15
C SER A 300 -15.34 -20.90 17.96
N GLN A 301 -14.75 -22.09 17.81
CA GLN A 301 -15.19 -23.08 16.83
C GLN A 301 -16.58 -23.61 17.17
#